data_AF-A0A3M1USZ5-F1
#
_entry.id   AF-A0A3M1USZ5-F1
#
_cell.length_a   1.000
_cell.length_b   1.000
_cell.length_c   1.000
_cell.angle_alpha   90.00
_cell.angle_beta   90.00
_cell.angle_gamma   90.00
#
_symmetry.space_group_name_H-M   'P 1'
#
loop_
_entity.id
_entity.type
_entity.pdbx_description
1 polymer ?
#
loop_
_entity_poly.entity_id
_entity_poly.type
_entity_poly.pdbx_seq_one_letter_code
_entity_poly.pdbx_strand_id
1 'polypeptide(L)'
;MLYNLRGGFALLLLLLPLGLQAQPEAAGDCGTSFSVDPAFERGAYEAFRASWSRQALNREAVRLPLVARIVRHTDGSGGLNPDLLTPIIDTLNQRFLPANIQFYACGDPQFVDVNVFYDF
;
A
#
# COMPACT_ATOMS: atom_id res chain seq x y z
N MET A 1 -27.88 -16.16 55.17
CA MET A 1 -28.37 -15.98 53.79
C MET A 1 -27.21 -16.25 52.85
N LEU A 2 -27.33 -17.33 52.09
CA LEU A 2 -26.37 -17.82 51.09
C LEU A 2 -26.59 -17.07 49.77
N TYR A 3 -25.54 -16.59 49.11
CA TYR A 3 -25.52 -16.50 47.65
C TYR A 3 -24.13 -16.90 47.11
N ASN A 4 -24.10 -18.12 46.54
CA ASN A 4 -23.04 -18.64 45.69
C ASN A 4 -23.12 -17.93 44.33
N LEU A 5 -22.11 -17.15 43.96
CA LEU A 5 -21.86 -16.78 42.56
C LEU A 5 -20.83 -17.75 41.96
N ARG A 6 -21.29 -18.95 41.60
CA ARG A 6 -20.55 -19.90 40.76
C ARG A 6 -21.21 -19.95 39.39
N GLY A 7 -20.42 -19.73 38.35
CA GLY A 7 -20.76 -20.15 36.98
C GLY A 7 -21.45 -19.07 36.14
N GLY A 8 -20.69 -18.12 35.61
CA GLY A 8 -21.22 -17.18 34.62
C GLY A 8 -20.21 -16.64 33.61
N PHE A 9 -18.95 -17.06 33.65
CA PHE A 9 -17.88 -16.45 32.84
C PHE A 9 -17.40 -17.30 31.66
N ALA A 10 -17.87 -18.55 31.53
CA ALA A 10 -17.36 -19.48 30.52
C ALA A 10 -18.08 -19.41 29.16
N LEU A 11 -19.21 -18.70 29.04
CA LEU A 11 -20.03 -18.73 27.81
C LEU A 11 -19.78 -17.56 26.84
N LEU A 12 -19.11 -16.49 27.27
CA LEU A 12 -18.95 -15.28 26.44
C LEU A 12 -17.76 -15.35 25.46
N LEU A 13 -16.88 -16.36 25.60
CA LEU A 13 -15.66 -16.53 24.79
C LEU A 13 -15.82 -17.46 23.57
N LEU A 14 -16.99 -18.10 23.40
CA LEU A 14 -17.26 -19.05 22.32
C LEU A 14 -17.90 -18.43 21.06
N LEU A 15 -18.12 -17.11 21.04
CA LEU A 15 -18.80 -16.41 19.94
C LEU A 15 -17.88 -15.56 19.04
N LEU A 16 -16.57 -15.56 19.24
CA LEU A 16 -15.61 -14.91 18.35
C LEU A 16 -14.85 -15.94 17.52
N PRO A 17 -15.45 -16.48 16.43
CA PRO A 17 -14.76 -16.35 15.15
C PRO A 17 -15.75 -16.27 13.98
N LEU A 18 -16.43 -15.15 13.79
CA LEU A 18 -17.27 -14.95 12.58
C LEU A 18 -16.97 -13.65 11.81
N GLY A 19 -15.90 -12.93 12.18
CA GLY A 19 -15.58 -11.62 11.60
C GLY A 19 -14.40 -11.57 10.64
N LEU A 20 -13.65 -12.66 10.43
CA LEU A 20 -12.56 -12.70 9.45
C LEU A 20 -13.12 -12.99 8.06
N GLN A 21 -13.97 -12.09 7.55
CA GLN A 21 -14.11 -11.99 6.11
C GLN A 21 -12.85 -11.30 5.59
N ALA A 22 -11.95 -12.09 4.99
CA ALA A 22 -10.99 -11.56 4.05
C ALA A 22 -11.81 -10.83 2.98
N GLN A 23 -11.72 -9.49 2.94
CA GLN A 23 -12.39 -8.74 1.90
C GLN A 23 -11.86 -9.27 0.57
N PRO A 24 -12.73 -9.64 -0.39
CA PRO A 24 -12.27 -10.00 -1.71
C PRO A 24 -11.45 -8.82 -2.22
N GLU A 25 -10.14 -9.02 -2.39
CA GLU A 25 -9.33 -8.09 -3.18
C GLU A 25 -10.05 -7.99 -4.51
N ALA A 26 -10.58 -6.80 -4.81
CA ALA A 26 -11.03 -6.51 -6.16
C ALA A 26 -9.84 -6.80 -7.05
N ALA A 27 -9.91 -7.89 -7.81
CA ALA A 27 -8.94 -8.24 -8.83
C ALA A 27 -9.09 -7.19 -9.93
N GLY A 28 -8.50 -6.01 -9.69
CA GLY A 28 -8.36 -4.98 -10.69
C GLY A 28 -7.49 -5.51 -11.81
N ASP A 29 -7.85 -5.21 -13.04
CA ASP A 29 -7.01 -5.50 -14.20
C ASP A 29 -5.67 -4.78 -14.01
N CYS A 30 -4.60 -5.57 -13.85
CA CYS A 30 -3.28 -5.06 -13.58
C CYS A 30 -2.50 -5.06 -14.88
N GLY A 31 -2.23 -3.87 -15.43
CA GLY A 31 -1.48 -3.69 -16.68
C GLY A 31 -0.01 -4.15 -16.61
N THR A 32 0.45 -4.61 -15.45
CA THR A 32 1.78 -5.23 -15.29
C THR A 32 1.65 -6.72 -15.04
N SER A 33 2.24 -7.53 -15.90
CA SER A 33 2.44 -8.96 -15.64
C SER A 33 3.83 -9.19 -15.06
N PHE A 34 3.97 -10.23 -14.23
CA PHE A 34 5.28 -10.70 -13.84
C PHE A 34 5.97 -11.28 -15.09
N SER A 35 7.07 -10.65 -15.51
CA SER A 35 7.95 -11.18 -16.55
C SER A 35 9.40 -11.02 -16.12
N VAL A 36 10.23 -12.00 -16.47
CA VAL A 36 11.68 -11.91 -16.30
C VAL A 36 12.21 -11.26 -17.57
N ASP A 37 12.94 -10.16 -17.42
CA ASP A 37 13.65 -9.53 -18.53
C ASP A 37 14.59 -10.57 -19.18
N PRO A 38 14.54 -10.79 -20.50
CA PRO A 38 15.47 -11.69 -21.19
C PRO A 38 16.94 -11.35 -20.97
N ALA A 39 17.26 -10.08 -20.69
CA ALA A 39 18.60 -9.60 -20.34
C ALA A 39 18.92 -9.68 -18.84
N PHE A 40 18.06 -10.28 -18.02
CA PHE A 40 18.29 -10.39 -16.58
C PHE A 40 19.46 -11.33 -16.25
N GLU A 41 20.59 -10.75 -15.86
CA GLU A 41 21.77 -11.50 -15.43
C GLU A 41 21.63 -11.98 -13.98
N ARG A 42 21.09 -13.20 -13.82
CA ARG A 42 20.88 -13.82 -12.50
C ARG A 42 22.14 -13.84 -11.62
N GLY A 43 23.30 -14.14 -12.20
CA GLY A 43 24.57 -14.20 -11.46
C GLY A 43 24.98 -12.85 -10.87
N ALA A 44 24.76 -11.75 -11.60
CA ALA A 44 25.01 -10.40 -11.12
C ALA A 44 24.07 -10.03 -9.97
N TYR A 45 22.78 -10.38 -10.08
CA TYR A 45 21.80 -10.18 -9.01
C TYR A 45 22.14 -10.97 -7.74
N GLU A 46 22.54 -12.23 -7.86
CA GLU A 46 22.93 -13.07 -6.73
C GLU A 46 24.20 -12.55 -6.05
N ALA A 47 25.20 -12.12 -6.82
CA ALA A 47 26.41 -11.49 -6.30
C ALA A 47 26.10 -10.18 -5.56
N PHE A 48 25.24 -9.33 -6.13
CA PHE A 48 24.74 -8.11 -5.47
C PHE A 48 24.05 -8.45 -4.15
N ARG A 49 23.08 -9.37 -4.16
CA ARG A 49 22.31 -9.77 -2.98
C ARG A 49 23.21 -10.30 -1.85
N ALA A 50 24.23 -11.11 -2.19
CA ALA A 50 25.19 -11.66 -1.24
C ALA A 50 26.17 -10.60 -0.70
N SER A 51 26.37 -9.49 -1.40
CA SER A 51 27.14 -8.34 -0.90
C SER A 51 26.31 -7.43 0.01
N TRP A 52 25.04 -7.22 -0.35
CA TRP A 52 24.08 -6.41 0.40
C TRP A 52 23.76 -6.98 1.78
N SER A 53 23.62 -8.31 1.90
CA SER A 53 23.36 -8.98 3.18
C SER A 53 24.47 -8.80 4.22
N ARG A 54 25.66 -8.35 3.79
CA ARG A 54 26.81 -8.06 4.67
C ARG A 54 26.90 -6.61 5.12
N GLN A 55 26.09 -5.71 4.54
CA GLN A 55 26.02 -4.32 4.99
C GLN A 55 25.05 -4.21 6.17
N ALA A 56 25.45 -3.48 7.22
CA ALA A 56 24.54 -3.14 8.30
C ALA A 56 23.39 -2.32 7.72
N LEU A 57 22.20 -2.91 7.65
CA LEU A 57 21.00 -2.21 7.20
C LEU A 57 20.79 -1.03 8.14
N ASN A 58 20.78 0.18 7.57
CA ASN A 58 20.36 1.35 8.30
C ASN A 58 18.94 1.07 8.80
N ARG A 59 18.72 1.16 10.12
CA ARG A 59 17.42 0.83 10.74
C ARG A 59 16.38 1.93 10.53
N GLU A 60 16.81 3.06 9.99
CA GLU A 60 15.92 4.16 9.66
C GLU A 60 14.97 3.79 8.51
N ALA A 61 13.77 4.32 8.58
CA ALA A 61 12.79 4.13 7.52
C ALA A 61 13.29 4.76 6.22
N VAL A 62 13.18 4.03 5.11
CA VAL A 62 13.41 4.56 3.77
C VAL A 62 12.28 5.52 3.45
N ARG A 63 12.58 6.81 3.28
CA ARG A 63 11.59 7.86 3.00
C ARG A 63 11.57 8.20 1.52
N LEU A 64 10.46 7.93 0.86
CA LEU A 64 10.28 8.15 -0.58
C LEU A 64 9.34 9.35 -0.85
N PRO A 65 9.83 10.42 -1.51
CA PRO A 65 8.97 11.53 -1.91
C PRO A 65 8.07 11.13 -3.08
N LEU A 66 6.82 11.60 -3.05
CA LEU A 66 5.84 11.42 -4.12
C LEU A 66 5.45 12.78 -4.71
N VAL A 67 5.45 12.88 -6.04
CA VAL A 67 4.85 14.00 -6.78
C VAL A 67 3.60 13.48 -7.47
N ALA A 68 2.43 13.96 -7.05
CA ALA A 68 1.17 13.57 -7.66
C ALA A 68 0.91 14.39 -8.92
N ARG A 69 0.60 13.71 -10.03
CA ARG A 69 0.11 14.32 -11.28
C ARG A 69 -1.29 13.81 -11.55
N ILE A 70 -2.27 14.70 -11.50
CA ILE A 70 -3.68 14.40 -11.73
C ILE A 70 -4.00 14.79 -13.18
N VAL A 71 -4.27 13.78 -13.99
CA VAL A 71 -4.72 13.98 -15.38
C VAL A 71 -6.22 14.23 -15.39
N ARG A 72 -6.65 15.22 -16.18
CA ARG A 72 -8.05 15.68 -16.28
C ARG A 72 -8.40 16.04 -17.71
N HIS A 73 -9.68 16.31 -17.96
CA HIS A 73 -10.14 16.90 -19.21
C HIS A 73 -9.50 18.29 -19.43
N THR A 74 -9.46 18.73 -20.68
CA THR A 74 -8.94 20.08 -21.05
C THR A 74 -9.73 21.23 -20.45
N ASP A 75 -10.97 20.99 -20.03
CA ASP A 75 -11.81 21.96 -19.32
C ASP A 75 -11.61 21.95 -17.80
N GLY A 76 -10.67 21.13 -17.30
CA GLY A 76 -10.33 20.98 -15.89
C GLY A 76 -11.29 20.07 -15.11
N SER A 77 -12.30 19.49 -15.77
CA SER A 77 -13.22 18.54 -15.14
C SER A 77 -12.64 17.12 -15.08
N GLY A 78 -13.25 16.27 -14.26
CA GLY A 78 -12.79 14.89 -14.05
C GLY A 78 -11.50 14.79 -13.20
N GLY A 79 -10.84 13.65 -13.29
CA GLY A 79 -9.66 13.30 -12.50
C GLY A 79 -9.94 12.97 -11.04
N LEU A 80 -8.87 12.66 -10.31
CA LEU A 80 -8.91 12.35 -8.89
C LEU A 80 -9.19 13.63 -8.08
N ASN A 81 -10.09 13.54 -7.09
CA ASN A 81 -10.19 14.60 -6.07
C ASN A 81 -8.87 14.70 -5.28
N PRO A 82 -8.16 15.85 -5.28
CA PRO A 82 -6.91 16.03 -4.55
C PRO A 82 -6.97 15.69 -3.06
N ASP A 83 -8.13 15.85 -2.42
CA ASP A 83 -8.33 15.51 -1.00
C ASP A 83 -8.13 14.01 -0.72
N LEU A 84 -8.19 13.17 -1.75
CA LEU A 84 -7.95 11.72 -1.65
C LEU A 84 -6.46 11.36 -1.65
N LEU A 85 -5.55 12.29 -1.95
CA LEU A 85 -4.11 11.98 -1.98
C LEU A 85 -3.57 11.58 -0.61
N THR A 86 -3.94 12.30 0.44
CA THR A 86 -3.54 11.97 1.82
C THR A 86 -3.96 10.56 2.23
N PRO A 87 -5.25 10.16 2.14
CA PRO A 87 -5.66 8.81 2.52
C PRO A 87 -5.04 7.72 1.63
N ILE A 88 -4.75 8.00 0.35
CA ILE A 88 -3.99 7.08 -0.51
C ILE A 88 -2.56 6.90 0.02
N ILE A 89 -1.87 7.99 0.36
CA ILE A 89 -0.52 7.94 0.94
C ILE A 89 -0.52 7.19 2.27
N ASP A 90 -1.53 7.40 3.12
CA ASP A 90 -1.68 6.66 4.37
C ASP A 90 -1.85 5.15 4.13
N THR A 91 -2.63 4.78 3.11
CA THR A 91 -2.80 3.38 2.70
C THR A 91 -1.49 2.77 2.23
N LEU A 92 -0.68 3.50 1.44
CA LEU A 92 0.65 3.06 1.03
C LEU A 92 1.57 2.87 2.24
N ASN A 93 1.58 3.83 3.17
CA ASN A 93 2.38 3.74 4.39
C ASN A 93 2.02 2.54 5.26
N GLN A 94 0.72 2.25 5.41
CA GLN A 94 0.26 1.06 6.13
C GLN A 94 0.69 -0.23 5.43
N ARG A 95 0.55 -0.29 4.10
CA ARG A 95 0.91 -1.47 3.29
C ARG A 95 2.41 -1.77 3.33
N PHE A 96 3.24 -0.74 3.33
CA PHE A 96 4.71 -0.87 3.28
C PHE A 96 5.41 -0.74 4.64
N LEU A 97 4.64 -0.64 5.73
CA LEU A 97 5.16 -0.61 7.10
C LEU A 97 6.11 -1.79 7.41
N PRO A 98 5.82 -3.06 7.03
CA PRO A 98 6.73 -4.18 7.31
C PRO A 98 8.08 -4.09 6.58
N ALA A 99 8.13 -3.32 5.48
CA ALA A 99 9.35 -3.07 4.71
C ALA A 99 10.16 -1.86 5.24
N ASN A 100 9.68 -1.19 6.30
CA ASN A 100 10.26 0.03 6.84
C ASN A 100 10.39 1.15 5.77
N ILE A 101 9.38 1.27 4.90
CA ILE A 101 9.30 2.30 3.87
C ILE A 101 8.16 3.27 4.23
N GLN A 102 8.42 4.56 4.09
CA GLN A 102 7.46 5.62 4.29
C GLN A 102 7.41 6.55 3.07
N PHE A 103 6.21 6.94 2.67
CA PHE A 103 5.89 7.86 1.59
C PHE A 103 5.40 9.19 2.14
N TYR A 104 5.71 10.28 1.44
CA TYR A 104 5.21 11.62 1.74
C TYR A 104 5.02 12.44 0.46
N ALA A 105 4.05 13.35 0.46
CA ALA A 105 3.82 14.26 -0.65
C ALA A 105 4.93 15.32 -0.71
N CYS A 106 5.45 15.55 -1.90
CA CYS A 106 6.42 16.60 -2.20
C CYS A 106 5.73 17.72 -2.99
N GLY A 107 5.26 18.73 -2.27
CA GLY A 107 4.53 19.86 -2.84
C GLY A 107 3.07 19.57 -3.17
N ASP A 108 2.44 20.54 -3.81
CA ASP A 108 1.04 20.45 -4.24
C ASP A 108 0.89 19.52 -5.45
N PRO A 109 -0.27 18.85 -5.61
CA PRO A 109 -0.54 18.06 -6.79
C PRO A 109 -0.53 18.92 -8.07
N GLN A 110 0.05 18.36 -9.12
CA GLN A 110 0.12 19.00 -10.42
C GLN A 110 -1.04 18.51 -11.29
N PHE A 111 -1.71 19.43 -11.97
CA PHE A 111 -2.79 19.09 -12.90
C PHE A 111 -2.27 19.06 -14.34
N VAL A 112 -2.70 18.05 -15.09
CA VAL A 112 -2.39 17.89 -16.52
C VAL A 112 -3.71 17.81 -17.27
N ASP A 113 -4.13 18.93 -17.84
CA ASP A 113 -5.44 19.07 -18.50
C ASP A 113 -5.31 18.72 -19.98
N VAL A 114 -5.55 17.45 -20.34
CA VAL A 114 -5.38 16.94 -21.71
C VAL A 114 -6.27 15.72 -21.96
N ASN A 115 -7.16 15.84 -22.95
CA ASN A 115 -8.11 14.76 -23.27
C ASN A 115 -7.43 13.50 -23.82
N VAL A 116 -6.23 13.64 -24.42
CA VAL A 116 -5.50 12.50 -25.02
C VAL A 116 -5.04 11.48 -23.98
N PHE A 117 -4.83 11.88 -22.73
CA PHE A 117 -4.37 10.98 -21.66
C PHE A 117 -5.48 10.61 -20.67
N TYR A 118 -6.72 10.99 -20.97
CA TYR A 118 -7.88 10.78 -20.11
C TYR A 118 -8.96 10.02 -20.89
N ASP A 119 -8.95 8.68 -20.79
CA ASP A 119 -9.86 7.78 -21.51
C ASP A 119 -10.82 6.99 -20.61
N PHE A 120 -11.02 7.45 -19.37
CA PHE A 120 -11.85 6.82 -18.35
C PHE A 120 -13.34 7.09 -18.50
#